data_AF-Q5DD79-F1
#
_entry.id   AF-Q5DD79-F1
#
_cell.length_a   1.000
_cell.length_b   1.000
_cell.length_c   1.000
_cell.angle_alpha   90.00
_cell.angle_beta   90.00
_cell.angle_gamma   90.00
#
_symmetry.space_group_name_H-M   'P 1'
#
loop_
_entity.id
_entity.type
_entity.pdbx_description
1 polymer ?
#
loop_
_entity_poly.entity_id
_entity_poly.type
_entity_poly.pdbx_seq_one_letter_code
_entity_poly.pdbx_strand_id
1 'polypeptide(L)'
;MSLLSIYLKNLSRNKRSVFTADFFVADCSEVILQQVFPRNASYDLVSCQFALHYAFESINQARRILSNISSLLRENGVFIATIPNAYEIVRRSNEALNIHAQNSASQSHAEDIRFGNPVYSVTFPATSFSVRKQETKQMMR
;
A
#
# COMPACT_ATOMS: atom_id res chain seq x y z
N MET A 1 38.09 6.48 -41.24
CA MET A 1 37.22 6.52 -40.04
C MET A 1 35.81 6.85 -40.51
N SER A 2 34.88 5.88 -40.52
CA SER A 2 33.55 6.07 -41.14
C SER A 2 32.61 6.89 -40.25
N LEU A 3 31.67 7.62 -40.86
CA LEU A 3 30.59 8.33 -40.17
C LEU A 3 29.76 7.40 -39.26
N LEU A 4 29.69 6.10 -39.61
CA LEU A 4 29.08 5.06 -38.79
C LEU A 4 29.81 4.87 -37.45
N SER A 5 31.14 4.95 -37.42
CA SER A 5 31.93 4.89 -36.18
C SER A 5 31.68 6.09 -35.26
N ILE A 6 31.36 7.27 -35.82
CA ILE A 6 31.06 8.48 -35.06
C ILE A 6 29.62 8.42 -34.52
N TYR A 7 28.66 7.98 -35.35
CA TYR A 7 27.26 7.78 -34.96
C TYR A 7 27.12 6.73 -33.85
N LEU A 8 27.80 5.58 -33.96
CA LEU A 8 27.82 4.53 -32.93
C LEU A 8 28.51 4.98 -31.64
N LYS A 9 29.59 5.77 -31.72
CA LYS A 9 30.23 6.38 -30.54
C LYS A 9 29.29 7.38 -29.84
N ASN A 10 28.51 8.16 -30.59
CA ASN A 10 27.56 9.13 -30.06
C ASN A 10 26.31 8.49 -29.43
N LEU A 11 25.83 7.35 -29.95
CA LEU A 11 24.79 6.53 -29.31
C LEU A 11 25.23 5.97 -27.94
N SER A 12 26.53 5.76 -27.74
CA SER A 12 27.07 5.27 -26.46
C SER A 12 27.34 6.37 -25.42
N ARG A 13 27.30 7.66 -25.80
CA ARG A 13 27.63 8.80 -24.92
C ARG A 13 26.57 9.12 -23.86
N ASN A 14 25.38 8.49 -23.91
CA ASN A 14 24.31 8.65 -22.91
C ASN A 14 24.06 7.38 -22.06
N LYS A 15 24.98 6.42 -22.05
CA LYS A 15 24.95 5.30 -21.08
C LYS A 15 25.76 5.65 -19.83
N ARG A 16 25.32 6.63 -19.05
CA ARG A 16 25.70 6.64 -17.64
C ARG A 16 24.79 5.63 -16.95
N SER A 17 25.30 4.41 -16.74
CA SER A 17 24.70 3.48 -15.80
C SER A 17 24.76 4.14 -14.43
N VAL A 18 23.65 4.73 -13.97
CA VAL A 18 23.60 5.45 -12.69
C VAL A 18 23.64 4.49 -11.49
N PHE A 19 23.31 3.22 -11.69
CA PHE A 19 23.37 2.16 -10.66
C PHE A 19 23.33 0.75 -11.28
N THR A 20 23.79 -0.25 -10.52
CA THR A 20 23.55 -1.69 -10.80
C THR A 20 22.15 -2.07 -10.31
N ALA A 21 21.45 -2.94 -11.03
CA ALA A 21 20.09 -3.35 -10.69
C ALA A 21 19.92 -4.87 -10.77
N ASP A 22 19.27 -5.45 -9.75
CA ASP A 22 18.86 -6.83 -9.68
C ASP A 22 17.33 -6.91 -9.59
N PHE A 23 16.71 -7.87 -10.27
CA PHE A 23 15.26 -8.03 -10.35
C PHE A 23 14.85 -9.39 -9.82
N PHE A 24 13.91 -9.40 -8.88
CA PHE A 24 13.44 -10.61 -8.20
C PHE A 24 11.92 -10.71 -8.30
N VAL A 25 11.41 -11.93 -8.52
CA VAL A 25 9.99 -12.25 -8.45
C VAL A 25 9.77 -13.07 -7.18
N ALA A 26 9.10 -12.50 -6.19
CA ALA A 26 8.87 -13.16 -4.92
C ALA A 26 7.73 -12.52 -4.12
N ASP A 27 7.17 -13.28 -3.17
CA ASP A 27 6.24 -12.76 -2.17
C ASP A 27 7.02 -12.22 -0.96
N CYS A 28 7.07 -10.89 -0.83
CA CYS A 28 7.79 -10.21 0.25
C CYS A 28 7.18 -10.45 1.64
N SER A 29 5.99 -11.03 1.73
CA SER A 29 5.32 -11.42 2.98
C SER A 29 5.62 -12.86 3.42
N GLU A 30 6.51 -13.57 2.71
CA GLU A 30 6.93 -14.95 2.98
C GLU A 30 8.41 -15.08 3.38
N VAL A 31 8.85 -16.29 3.74
CA VAL A 31 10.25 -16.60 4.08
C VAL A 31 11.09 -16.82 2.82
N ILE A 32 11.41 -15.71 2.14
CA ILE A 32 12.12 -15.75 0.84
C ILE A 32 13.53 -15.17 0.90
N LEU A 33 13.89 -14.44 1.95
CA LEU A 33 15.03 -13.54 1.90
C LEU A 33 16.36 -14.24 1.61
N GLN A 34 16.59 -15.41 2.19
CA GLN A 34 17.85 -16.15 1.98
C GLN A 34 17.94 -16.85 0.61
N GLN A 35 16.80 -17.06 -0.06
CA GLN A 35 16.74 -17.70 -1.38
C GLN A 35 16.80 -16.67 -2.51
N VAL A 36 16.30 -15.46 -2.25
CA VAL A 36 16.13 -14.40 -3.23
C VAL A 36 17.25 -13.37 -3.14
N PHE A 37 17.62 -12.94 -1.93
CA PHE A 37 18.64 -11.91 -1.74
C PHE A 37 20.01 -12.54 -1.44
N PRO A 38 21.11 -11.89 -1.85
CA PRO A 38 22.46 -12.28 -1.44
C PRO A 38 22.55 -12.38 0.09
N ARG A 39 23.25 -13.39 0.63
CA ARG A 39 23.32 -13.66 2.08
C ARG A 39 23.80 -12.49 2.94
N ASN A 40 24.51 -11.53 2.35
CA ASN A 40 25.03 -10.34 3.01
C ASN A 40 24.46 -9.05 2.42
N ALA A 41 23.27 -9.11 1.79
CA ALA A 41 22.61 -7.93 1.28
C ALA A 41 22.18 -7.02 2.43
N SER A 42 22.60 -5.76 2.34
CA SER A 42 22.21 -4.73 3.30
C SER A 42 22.06 -3.42 2.54
N TYR A 43 20.99 -2.69 2.85
CA TYR A 43 20.55 -1.53 2.09
C TYR A 43 20.43 -0.31 3.00
N ASP A 44 20.81 0.85 2.48
CA ASP A 44 20.60 2.16 3.12
C ASP A 44 19.13 2.55 3.20
N LEU A 45 18.34 2.10 2.21
CA LEU A 45 16.96 2.49 2.01
C LEU A 45 16.16 1.28 1.54
N VAL A 46 15.04 1.01 2.21
CA VAL A 46 13.99 0.14 1.69
C VAL A 46 12.76 1.01 1.39
N SER A 47 12.24 0.89 0.17
CA SER A 47 11.09 1.66 -0.29
C SER A 47 9.96 0.72 -0.69
N CYS A 48 8.79 0.87 -0.06
CA CYS A 48 7.59 0.09 -0.36
C CYS A 48 6.44 1.03 -0.75
N GLN A 49 6.30 1.30 -2.04
CA GLN A 49 5.30 2.25 -2.55
C GLN A 49 4.02 1.53 -2.94
N PHE A 50 2.90 1.92 -2.31
CA PHE A 50 1.55 1.43 -2.61
C PHE A 50 1.36 -0.11 -2.53
N ALA A 51 2.17 -0.81 -1.74
CA ALA A 51 2.12 -2.28 -1.65
C ALA A 51 2.06 -2.84 -0.22
N LEU A 52 2.53 -2.11 0.79
CA LEU A 52 2.68 -2.64 2.15
C LEU A 52 1.34 -3.13 2.75
N HIS A 53 0.23 -2.48 2.40
CA HIS A 53 -1.10 -2.83 2.92
C HIS A 53 -1.58 -4.22 2.49
N TYR A 54 -1.04 -4.82 1.44
CA TYR A 54 -1.37 -6.20 1.04
C TYR A 54 -0.88 -7.23 2.06
N ALA A 55 0.20 -6.94 2.80
CA ALA A 55 0.70 -7.84 3.83
C ALA A 55 -0.15 -7.84 5.12
N PHE A 56 -1.18 -6.99 5.20
CA PHE A 56 -2.07 -6.92 6.37
C PHE A 56 -3.27 -7.86 6.29
N GLU A 57 -3.27 -8.81 5.34
CA GLU A 57 -4.24 -9.91 5.31
C GLU A 57 -4.21 -10.75 6.60
N SER A 58 -3.01 -11.04 7.11
CA SER A 58 -2.83 -11.73 8.40
C SER A 58 -1.71 -11.09 9.23
N ILE A 59 -1.78 -11.27 10.55
CA ILE A 59 -0.72 -10.82 11.46
C ILE A 59 0.63 -11.48 11.15
N ASN A 60 0.62 -12.71 10.64
CA ASN A 60 1.84 -13.45 10.31
C ASN A 60 2.55 -12.83 9.10
N GLN A 61 1.81 -12.55 8.02
CA GLN A 61 2.33 -11.84 6.85
C GLN A 61 2.82 -10.43 7.21
N ALA A 62 2.05 -9.70 8.03
CA ALA A 62 2.43 -8.36 8.48
C ALA A 62 3.75 -8.36 9.26
N ARG A 63 3.93 -9.31 10.19
CA ARG A 63 5.18 -9.48 10.92
C ARG A 63 6.31 -9.92 10.00
N ARG A 64 6.02 -10.80 9.04
CA ARG A 64 7.03 -11.31 8.10
C ARG A 64 7.58 -10.22 7.21
N ILE A 65 6.72 -9.42 6.56
CA ILE A 65 7.20 -8.35 5.69
C ILE A 65 8.03 -7.32 6.45
N LEU A 66 7.62 -6.96 7.68
CA LEU A 66 8.36 -6.03 8.53
C LEU A 66 9.70 -6.61 8.96
N SER A 67 9.73 -7.89 9.36
CA SER A 67 10.98 -8.59 9.66
C SER A 67 11.91 -8.63 8.44
N ASN A 68 11.35 -8.86 7.25
CA ASN A 68 12.13 -8.90 6.02
C ASN A 68 12.76 -7.54 5.74
N ILE A 69 11.95 -6.46 5.77
CA ILE A 69 12.41 -5.07 5.61
C ILE A 69 13.52 -4.73 6.61
N SER A 70 13.29 -5.01 7.90
CA SER A 70 14.27 -4.70 8.96
C SER A 70 15.58 -5.46 8.78
N SER A 71 15.55 -6.73 8.37
CA SER A 71 16.77 -7.52 8.16
C SER A 71 17.59 -7.09 6.96
N LEU A 72 16.96 -6.44 5.99
CA LEU A 72 17.60 -5.90 4.80
C LEU A 72 18.20 -4.51 5.04
N LEU A 73 17.79 -3.80 6.09
CA LEU A 73 18.32 -2.49 6.42
C LEU A 73 19.63 -2.60 7.20
N ARG A 74 20.63 -1.80 6.81
CA ARG A 74 21.80 -1.58 7.66
C ARG A 74 21.44 -0.72 8.87
N GLU A 75 22.36 -0.65 9.83
CA GLU A 75 22.27 0.36 10.90
C GLU A 75 22.13 1.76 10.32
N ASN A 76 21.19 2.54 10.88
CA ASN A 76 20.77 3.86 10.40
C ASN A 76 20.13 3.88 9.00
N GLY A 77 19.77 2.71 8.45
CA GLY A 77 18.96 2.63 7.24
C GLY A 77 17.54 3.14 7.46
N VAL A 78 16.91 3.63 6.39
CA VAL A 78 15.56 4.21 6.43
C VAL A 78 14.58 3.31 5.70
N PHE A 79 13.41 3.10 6.31
CA PHE A 79 12.26 2.52 5.62
C PHE A 79 11.27 3.63 5.25
N ILE A 80 10.87 3.69 3.98
CA ILE A 80 9.80 4.57 3.51
C ILE A 80 8.68 3.75 2.86
N ALA A 81 7.44 4.12 3.13
CA ALA A 81 6.28 3.51 2.50
C ALA A 81 5.14 4.48 2.28
N THR A 82 4.32 4.19 1.29
CA THR A 82 3.04 4.87 1.04
C THR A 82 1.91 3.84 1.13
N ILE A 83 0.95 4.10 2.03
CA ILE A 83 -0.21 3.24 2.25
C ILE A 83 -1.50 4.07 2.37
N PRO A 84 -2.67 3.47 2.10
CA PRO A 84 -3.94 4.12 2.36
C PRO A 84 -4.10 4.51 3.84
N ASN A 85 -4.67 5.68 4.10
CA ASN A 85 -4.95 6.14 5.46
C ASN A 85 -6.23 5.46 5.99
N ALA A 86 -6.08 4.56 6.96
CA ALA A 86 -7.18 3.82 7.56
C ALA A 86 -8.24 4.74 8.21
N TYR A 87 -7.85 5.86 8.82
CA TYR A 87 -8.81 6.79 9.43
C TYR A 87 -9.74 7.40 8.40
N GLU A 88 -9.22 7.76 7.23
CA GLU A 88 -10.03 8.35 6.15
C GLU A 88 -10.96 7.31 5.52
N ILE A 89 -10.47 6.08 5.34
CA ILE A 89 -11.26 4.94 4.89
C ILE A 89 -12.45 4.69 5.84
N VAL A 90 -12.17 4.60 7.14
CA VAL A 90 -13.19 4.37 8.17
C VAL A 90 -14.19 5.53 8.23
N ARG A 91 -13.71 6.79 8.15
CA ARG A 91 -14.58 7.97 8.15
C ARG A 91 -15.58 7.95 7.00
N ARG A 92 -15.09 7.78 5.76
CA ARG A 92 -15.94 7.76 4.55
C ARG A 92 -16.87 6.55 4.51
N SER A 93 -16.43 5.40 5.02
CA SER A 93 -17.28 4.21 5.13
C SER A 93 -18.46 4.44 6.08
N ASN A 94 -18.22 5.05 7.24
CA ASN A 94 -19.29 5.40 8.18
C ASN A 94 -20.26 6.44 7.60
N GLU A 95 -19.76 7.44 6.86
CA GLU A 95 -20.60 8.42 6.16
C GLU A 95 -21.52 7.74 5.13
N ALA A 96 -20.97 6.85 4.30
CA ALA A 96 -21.75 6.08 3.34
C ALA A 96 -22.83 5.22 4.02
N LEU A 97 -22.47 4.51 5.11
CA LEU A 97 -23.42 3.71 5.88
C LEU A 97 -24.58 4.54 6.45
N ASN A 98 -24.30 5.73 6.98
CA ASN A 98 -25.34 6.61 7.53
C ASN A 98 -26.30 7.13 6.44
N ILE A 99 -25.78 7.47 5.26
CA ILE A 99 -26.60 7.87 4.11
C ILE A 99 -27.52 6.72 3.69
N HIS A 100 -27.01 5.49 3.61
CA HIS A 100 -27.83 4.31 3.34
C HIS A 100 -28.91 4.09 4.40
N ALA A 101 -28.59 4.23 5.69
CA ALA A 101 -29.55 4.07 6.77
C ALA A 101 -30.68 5.12 6.73
N GLN A 102 -30.38 6.37 6.37
CA GLN A 102 -31.38 7.43 6.26
C GLN A 102 -32.29 7.27 5.04
N ASN A 103 -31.76 6.78 3.92
CA ASN A 103 -32.52 6.59 2.69
C ASN A 103 -33.36 5.28 2.69
N SER A 104 -33.05 4.35 3.59
CA SER A 104 -33.71 3.03 3.67
C SER A 104 -34.74 2.99 4.81
N ALA A 105 -35.80 3.80 4.69
CA ALA A 105 -37.01 3.63 5.53
C ALA A 105 -37.79 2.34 5.20
N SER A 106 -37.33 1.54 4.23
CA SER A 106 -37.86 0.23 3.86
C SER A 106 -36.73 -0.81 3.92
N GLN A 107 -36.97 -1.89 4.66
CA GLN A 107 -36.02 -2.91 5.10
C GLN A 107 -35.37 -3.70 3.96
N SER A 108 -34.33 -3.17 3.33
CA SER A 108 -33.32 -3.98 2.65
C SER A 108 -31.99 -3.80 3.36
N HIS A 109 -31.49 -4.85 4.03
CA HIS A 109 -30.12 -4.87 4.56
C HIS A 109 -29.16 -4.67 3.39
N ALA A 110 -28.43 -3.55 3.37
CA ALA A 110 -27.35 -3.37 2.41
C ALA A 110 -26.29 -4.45 2.67
N GLU A 111 -25.91 -5.20 1.63
CA GLU A 111 -24.85 -6.22 1.73
C GLU A 111 -23.46 -5.56 1.81
N ASP A 112 -23.29 -4.45 1.09
CA ASP A 112 -22.02 -3.71 0.99
C ASP A 112 -22.20 -2.21 1.27
N ILE A 113 -21.15 -1.60 1.82
CA ILE A 113 -20.99 -0.15 1.96
C ILE A 113 -19.95 0.29 0.94
N ARG A 114 -20.31 1.30 0.14
CA ARG A 114 -19.45 1.81 -0.93
C ARG A 114 -19.31 3.33 -0.85
N PHE A 115 -18.09 3.83 -1.05
CA PHE A 115 -17.84 5.25 -1.29
C PHE A 115 -16.84 5.45 -2.43
N GLY A 116 -16.90 6.59 -3.11
CA GLY A 116 -16.07 6.83 -4.29
C GLY A 116 -16.50 8.05 -5.10
N ASN A 117 -15.98 8.14 -6.31
CA ASN A 117 -16.36 9.10 -7.35
C ASN A 117 -16.08 8.47 -8.74
N PRO A 118 -16.19 9.19 -9.87
CA PRO A 118 -15.91 8.62 -11.19
C PRO A 118 -14.49 8.07 -11.39
N VAL A 119 -13.53 8.39 -10.51
CA VAL A 119 -12.11 7.99 -10.61
C VAL A 119 -11.78 6.78 -9.74
N TYR A 120 -12.43 6.62 -8.57
CA TYR A 120 -12.13 5.52 -7.65
C TYR A 120 -13.37 5.02 -6.91
N SER A 121 -13.30 3.78 -6.43
CA SER A 121 -14.34 3.15 -5.62
C SER A 121 -13.71 2.29 -4.54
N VAL A 122 -14.24 2.39 -3.32
CA VAL A 122 -13.88 1.54 -2.18
C VAL A 122 -15.15 0.89 -1.65
N THR A 123 -15.09 -0.43 -1.45
CA THR A 123 -16.23 -1.25 -1.01
C THR A 123 -15.81 -2.12 0.16
N PHE A 124 -16.69 -2.24 1.15
CA PHE A 124 -16.56 -3.15 2.27
C PHE A 124 -17.89 -3.87 2.52
N PRO A 125 -17.87 -5.10 3.07
CA PRO A 125 -19.06 -5.73 3.60
C PRO A 125 -19.73 -4.85 4.65
N ALA A 126 -21.06 -4.74 4.64
CA ALA A 126 -21.79 -3.90 5.60
C ALA A 126 -21.55 -4.30 7.06
N THR A 127 -21.23 -5.57 7.30
CA THR A 127 -20.86 -6.13 8.61
C THR A 127 -19.51 -5.65 9.13
N SER A 128 -18.67 -5.04 8.27
CA SER A 128 -17.33 -4.56 8.64
C SER A 128 -17.37 -3.29 9.50
N PHE A 129 -18.50 -2.59 9.54
CA PHE A 129 -18.66 -1.36 10.30
C PHE A 129 -19.92 -1.40 11.17
N SER A 130 -19.86 -0.75 12.32
CA SER A 130 -21.02 -0.56 13.20
C SER A 130 -21.47 0.89 13.14
N VAL A 131 -22.78 1.10 13.02
CA VAL A 131 -23.38 2.45 13.07
C VAL A 131 -23.05 3.08 14.43
N ARG A 132 -22.28 4.17 14.42
CA ARG A 132 -22.16 5.01 15.62
C ARG A 132 -23.48 5.75 15.80
N LYS A 133 -24.24 5.44 16.85
CA LYS A 133 -25.32 6.32 17.31
C LYS A 133 -24.70 7.69 17.61
N GLN A 134 -25.12 8.72 16.89
CA GLN A 134 -24.82 10.08 17.31
C GLN A 134 -25.56 10.30 18.63
N GLU A 135 -24.83 10.37 19.73
CA GLU A 135 -25.37 10.91 20.97
C GLU A 135 -25.74 12.37 20.68
N THR A 136 -27.03 12.64 20.60
CA THR A 136 -27.56 14.01 20.58
C THR A 136 -27.05 14.70 21.84
N LYS A 137 -26.05 15.57 21.68
CA LYS A 137 -25.72 16.59 22.68
C LYS A 137 -26.94 17.47 22.83
N GLN A 138 -27.80 17.12 23.78
CA GLN A 138 -28.91 17.95 24.19
C GLN A 138 -28.29 19.21 24.79
N MET A 139 -28.32 20.31 24.02
CA MET A 139 -27.99 21.65 24.51
C MET A 139 -28.98 21.95 25.65
N MET A 140 -28.51 21.80 26.88
CA MET A 140 -29.16 22.44 28.03
C MET A 140 -29.14 23.94 27.78
N ARG A 141 -30.34 24.50 27.58
CA ARG A 141 -30.61 25.93 27.74
C ARG A 141 -30.58 26.28 29.22
#